data_AF-A0A964HGV6-F1
#
_entry.id   AF-A0A964HGV6-F1
#
_cell.length_a   1.000
_cell.length_b   1.000
_cell.length_c   1.000
_cell.angle_alpha   90.00
_cell.angle_beta   90.00
_cell.angle_gamma   90.00
#
_symmetry.space_group_name_H-M   'P 1'
#
loop_
_entity.id
_entity.type
_entity.pdbx_description
1 polymer ?
#
loop_
_entity_poly.entity_id
_entity_poly.type
_entity_poly.pdbx_seq_one_letter_code
_entity_poly.pdbx_strand_id
1 'polypeptide(L)'
;MANFATEAAHLEAAILLKSRVLGIDWENASQVRALVKQTIASHGDTVTLDHSPISPEGMAKMELLRLTRLMARMLHDNPKRDALTFGGPAWKALAQALLEEAGAD
;
A
#
# COMPACT_ATOMS: atom_id res chain seq x y z
N MET A 1 6.45 10.80 -23.69
CA MET A 1 5.18 10.90 -22.95
C MET A 1 5.13 9.70 -22.03
N ALA A 2 5.27 9.88 -20.71
CA ALA A 2 5.27 8.78 -19.76
C ALA A 2 3.91 8.06 -19.82
N ASN A 3 3.91 6.74 -19.94
CA ASN A 3 2.67 5.98 -20.03
C ASN A 3 2.14 5.69 -18.61
N PHE A 4 1.60 6.73 -17.97
CA PHE A 4 1.10 6.69 -16.60
C PHE A 4 0.11 5.54 -16.35
N ALA A 5 -0.67 5.14 -17.37
CA ALA A 5 -1.59 4.01 -17.27
C ALA A 5 -0.85 2.66 -17.12
N THR A 6 0.25 2.46 -17.85
CA THR A 6 1.09 1.27 -17.72
C THR A 6 1.83 1.25 -16.39
N GLU A 7 2.33 2.39 -15.93
CA GLU A 7 2.98 2.49 -14.62
C GLU A 7 2.00 2.20 -13.48
N ALA A 8 0.77 2.72 -13.55
CA ALA A 8 -0.29 2.41 -12.60
C ALA A 8 -0.68 0.93 -12.63
N ALA A 9 -0.76 0.30 -13.81
CA ALA A 9 -1.03 -1.12 -13.95
C ALA A 9 0.08 -2.00 -13.35
N HIS A 10 1.35 -1.60 -13.52
CA HIS A 10 2.48 -2.30 -12.89
C HIS A 10 2.46 -2.19 -11.37
N LEU A 11 2.09 -1.03 -10.82
CA LEU A 11 1.93 -0.85 -9.38
C LEU A 11 0.80 -1.72 -8.82
N GLU A 12 -0.36 -1.74 -9.48
CA GLU A 12 -1.47 -2.62 -9.12
C GLU A 12 -1.05 -4.09 -9.12
N ALA A 13 -0.38 -4.54 -10.20
CA ALA A 13 0.11 -5.91 -10.30
C ALA A 13 1.11 -6.25 -9.18
N ALA A 14 2.01 -5.33 -8.83
CA ALA A 14 2.96 -5.51 -7.74
C ALA A 14 2.26 -5.61 -6.37
N ILE A 15 1.23 -4.79 -6.13
CA ILE A 15 0.41 -4.85 -4.92
C ILE A 15 -0.29 -6.22 -4.84
N LEU A 16 -0.98 -6.62 -5.91
CA LEU A 16 -1.71 -7.89 -5.96
C LEU A 16 -0.80 -9.12 -5.77
N LEU A 17 0.38 -9.12 -6.40
CA LEU A 17 1.33 -10.22 -6.27
C LEU A 17 1.80 -10.40 -4.81
N LYS A 18 2.19 -9.30 -4.15
CA LYS A 18 2.65 -9.32 -2.75
C LYS A 18 1.53 -9.72 -1.80
N SER A 19 0.32 -9.27 -2.10
CA SER A 19 -0.88 -9.61 -1.33
C SER A 19 -1.20 -11.09 -1.39
N ARG A 20 -1.01 -11.71 -2.55
CA ARG A 20 -1.19 -13.15 -2.72
C ARG A 20 -0.23 -13.96 -1.87
N VAL A 21 1.03 -13.53 -1.78
CA VAL A 21 2.05 -14.15 -0.91
C VAL A 21 1.65 -14.03 0.56
N LEU A 22 1.05 -12.90 0.95
CA LEU A 22 0.66 -12.60 2.33
C LEU A 22 -0.75 -13.05 2.71
N GLY A 23 -1.55 -13.55 1.76
CA GLY A 23 -2.95 -13.88 1.97
C GLY A 23 -3.85 -12.68 2.29
N ILE A 24 -3.48 -11.47 1.82
CA ILE A 24 -4.25 -10.24 2.08
C ILE A 24 -5.50 -10.21 1.20
N ASP A 25 -6.64 -9.98 1.85
CA ASP A 25 -7.90 -9.69 1.20
C ASP A 25 -8.14 -8.17 1.16
N TRP A 26 -8.19 -7.60 -0.05
CA TRP A 26 -8.39 -6.17 -0.28
C TRP A 26 -9.83 -5.71 -0.09
N GLU A 27 -10.80 -6.63 -0.08
CA GLU A 27 -12.19 -6.33 0.27
C GLU A 27 -12.38 -6.30 1.80
N ASN A 28 -11.44 -6.88 2.55
CA ASN A 28 -11.44 -6.83 4.00
C ASN A 28 -10.82 -5.51 4.51
N ALA A 29 -11.66 -4.48 4.65
CA ALA A 29 -11.25 -3.16 5.13
C ALA A 29 -10.47 -3.19 6.45
N SER A 30 -10.74 -4.15 7.35
CA SER A 30 -10.01 -4.26 8.62
C SER A 30 -8.55 -4.70 8.43
N GLN A 31 -8.28 -5.60 7.48
CA GLN A 31 -6.93 -6.04 7.13
C GLN A 31 -6.16 -4.91 6.43
N VAL A 32 -6.81 -4.23 5.49
CA VAL A 32 -6.20 -3.10 4.76
C VAL A 32 -5.87 -1.96 5.73
N ARG A 33 -6.77 -1.65 6.66
CA ARG A 33 -6.54 -0.65 7.71
C ARG A 33 -5.40 -1.05 8.66
N ALA A 34 -5.31 -2.32 9.05
CA ALA A 34 -4.20 -2.81 9.85
C ALA A 34 -2.86 -2.67 9.12
N LEU A 35 -2.82 -2.92 7.81
CA LEU A 35 -1.64 -2.70 6.98
C LEU A 35 -1.23 -1.21 6.94
N VAL A 36 -2.19 -0.30 6.76
CA VAL A 36 -1.92 1.14 6.81
C VAL A 36 -1.40 1.56 8.18
N LYS A 37 -2.03 1.12 9.27
CA LYS A 37 -1.55 1.41 10.63
C LYS A 37 -0.13 0.94 10.89
N GLN A 38 0.21 -0.28 10.46
CA GLN A 38 1.58 -0.79 10.53
C GLN A 38 2.54 0.05 9.68
N THR A 39 2.09 0.55 8.53
CA THR A 39 2.88 1.41 7.66
C THR A 39 3.20 2.76 8.31
N ILE A 40 2.22 3.35 9.01
CA ILE A 40 2.37 4.63 9.72
C ILE A 40 3.21 4.45 11.00
N ALA A 41 2.93 3.39 11.77
CA ALA A 41 3.61 3.09 13.04
C ALA A 41 5.07 2.67 12.84
N SER A 42 5.44 2.18 11.66
CA SER A 42 6.82 1.87 11.34
C SER A 42 7.59 3.17 11.11
N HIS A 43 8.32 3.62 12.13
CA HIS A 43 9.22 4.76 12.05
C HIS A 43 10.58 4.33 11.48
N GLY A 44 11.01 4.95 10.38
CA GLY A 44 12.31 4.64 9.74
C GLY A 44 12.35 3.27 9.05
N ASP A 45 13.47 2.57 9.17
CA ASP A 45 13.70 1.23 8.60
C ASP A 45 13.20 0.08 9.49
N THR A 46 12.70 0.39 10.69
CA THR A 46 12.22 -0.62 11.63
C THR A 46 10.77 -0.98 11.33
N VAL A 47 10.59 -2.14 10.70
CA VAL A 47 9.28 -2.76 10.47
C VAL A 47 9.20 -4.01 11.33
N THR A 48 8.14 -4.14 12.12
CA THR A 48 7.81 -5.42 12.76
C THR A 48 7.26 -6.35 11.70
N LEU A 49 7.96 -7.46 11.45
CA LEU A 49 7.53 -8.50 10.52
C LEU A 49 7.09 -9.72 11.31
N ASP A 50 5.96 -10.30 10.92
CA ASP A 50 5.47 -11.58 11.45
C ASP A 50 6.27 -12.78 10.93
N HIS A 51 7.13 -12.54 9.93
CA HIS A 51 7.97 -13.53 9.26
C HIS A 51 9.43 -13.07 9.19
N SER A 52 10.35 -14.01 8.97
CA SER A 52 11.77 -13.71 8.75
C SER A 52 11.95 -12.72 7.58
N PRO A 53 12.80 -11.68 7.68
CA PRO A 53 12.95 -10.68 6.62
C PRO A 53 13.48 -11.24 5.30
N ILE A 54 14.13 -12.41 5.33
CA ILE A 54 14.63 -13.11 4.14
C ILE A 54 13.64 -14.14 3.58
N SER A 55 12.51 -14.38 4.26
CA SER A 55 11.45 -15.24 3.74
C SER A 55 10.67 -14.53 2.62
N PRO A 56 10.06 -15.28 1.68
CA PRO A 56 9.18 -14.71 0.66
C PRO A 56 8.10 -13.79 1.25
N GLU A 57 7.51 -14.16 2.39
CA GLU A 57 6.49 -13.41 3.11
C GLU A 57 7.08 -12.15 3.74
N GLY A 58 8.23 -12.24 4.41
CA GLY A 58 8.92 -11.09 4.97
C GLY A 58 9.31 -10.06 3.91
N MET A 59 9.84 -10.51 2.78
CA MET A 59 10.16 -9.65 1.63
C MET A 59 8.90 -9.01 1.04
N ALA A 60 7.85 -9.79 0.77
CA ALA A 60 6.59 -9.27 0.26
C ALA A 60 5.98 -8.22 1.18
N LYS A 61 6.04 -8.44 2.50
CA LYS A 61 5.55 -7.48 3.51
C LYS A 61 6.35 -6.19 3.51
N MET A 62 7.69 -6.27 3.52
CA MET A 62 8.54 -5.08 3.46
C MET A 62 8.28 -4.25 2.20
N GLU A 63 8.20 -4.90 1.05
CA GLU A 63 7.95 -4.22 -0.21
C GLU A 63 6.54 -3.62 -0.26
N LEU A 64 5.53 -4.31 0.26
CA LEU A 64 4.16 -3.80 0.33
C LEU A 64 4.09 -2.56 1.23
N LEU A 65 4.72 -2.58 2.40
CA LEU A 65 4.78 -1.42 3.29
C LEU A 65 5.51 -0.23 2.65
N ARG A 66 6.61 -0.49 1.91
CA ARG A 66 7.32 0.56 1.14
C ARG A 66 6.43 1.17 0.06
N LEU A 67 5.67 0.36 -0.67
CA LEU A 67 4.69 0.84 -1.66
C LEU A 67 3.59 1.67 -0.99
N THR A 68 3.06 1.24 0.15
CA THR A 68 2.06 1.99 0.92
C THR A 68 2.59 3.35 1.39
N ARG A 69 3.84 3.43 1.88
CA ARG A 69 4.47 4.72 2.24
C ARG A 69 4.62 5.64 1.04
N LEU A 70 5.04 5.09 -0.10
CA LEU A 70 5.17 5.87 -1.34
C LEU A 70 3.80 6.44 -1.76
N MET A 71 2.75 5.63 -1.71
CA MET A 71 1.38 6.06 -1.98
C MET A 71 0.93 7.17 -1.01
N ALA A 72 1.17 6.99 0.30
CA ALA A 72 0.84 8.00 1.32
C ALA A 72 1.51 9.34 1.02
N ARG A 73 2.80 9.32 0.64
CA ARG A 73 3.53 10.52 0.23
C ARG A 73 2.95 11.15 -1.03
N MET A 74 2.59 10.34 -2.05
CA MET A 74 1.97 10.84 -3.27
C MET A 74 0.62 11.53 -2.99
N LEU A 75 -0.20 10.95 -2.11
CA LEU A 75 -1.48 11.50 -1.66
C LEU A 75 -1.30 12.84 -0.92
N HIS A 76 -0.30 12.93 -0.05
CA HIS A 76 0.04 14.15 0.67
C HIS A 76 0.56 15.26 -0.27
N ASP A 77 1.48 14.92 -1.17
CA ASP A 77 2.11 15.89 -2.08
C ASP A 77 1.16 16.38 -3.19
N ASN A 78 0.15 15.56 -3.55
CA ASN A 78 -0.78 15.85 -4.65
C ASN A 78 -2.25 15.56 -4.30
N PRO A 79 -2.85 16.29 -3.35
CA PRO A 79 -4.24 16.05 -2.93
C PRO A 79 -5.26 16.30 -4.05
N LYS A 80 -4.88 17.04 -5.11
CA LYS A 80 -5.72 17.32 -6.28
C LYS A 80 -5.71 16.23 -7.35
N ARG A 81 -4.79 15.25 -7.26
CA ARG A 81 -4.64 14.16 -8.22
C ARG A 81 -5.17 12.90 -7.55
N ASP A 82 -6.49 12.76 -7.56
CA ASP A 82 -7.21 11.67 -6.91
C ASP A 82 -6.51 10.32 -7.16
N ALA A 83 -5.92 9.72 -6.12
CA ALA A 83 -5.40 8.36 -6.19
C ALA A 83 -6.53 7.35 -6.51
N LEU A 84 -7.80 7.75 -6.31
CA LEU A 84 -8.99 7.01 -6.70
C LEU A 84 -9.24 7.00 -8.22
N THR A 85 -8.61 7.91 -8.96
CA THR A 85 -8.82 8.07 -10.41
C THR A 85 -7.91 7.16 -11.23
N PHE A 86 -6.72 6.83 -10.74
CA PHE A 86 -5.75 5.98 -11.43
C PHE A 86 -5.26 4.87 -10.51
N GLY A 87 -5.73 3.65 -10.75
CA GLY A 87 -5.36 2.46 -9.97
C GLY A 87 -6.46 1.39 -10.00
N GLY A 88 -6.09 0.14 -9.78
CA GLY A 88 -7.06 -0.95 -9.67
C GLY A 88 -7.70 -1.02 -8.28
N PRO A 89 -8.49 -2.06 -8.01
CA PRO A 89 -9.21 -2.21 -6.75
C PRO A 89 -8.30 -2.20 -5.51
N ALA A 90 -7.14 -2.86 -5.56
CA ALA A 90 -6.24 -2.94 -4.42
C ALA A 90 -5.62 -1.58 -4.11
N TRP A 91 -5.19 -0.86 -5.16
CA TRP A 91 -4.73 0.53 -5.03
C TRP A 91 -5.77 1.44 -4.39
N LYS A 92 -7.04 1.35 -4.83
CA LYS A 92 -8.14 2.17 -4.30
C LYS A 92 -8.45 1.85 -2.85
N ALA A 93 -8.50 0.56 -2.49
CA ALA A 93 -8.72 0.15 -1.10
C ALA A 93 -7.61 0.69 -0.18
N LEU A 94 -6.35 0.61 -0.63
CA LEU A 94 -5.22 1.13 0.12
C LEU A 94 -5.26 2.66 0.24
N ALA A 95 -5.55 3.37 -0.85
CA ALA A 95 -5.66 4.83 -0.87
C ALA A 95 -6.80 5.32 0.03
N GLN A 96 -7.95 4.64 0.00
CA GLN A 96 -9.09 4.93 0.86
C GLN A 96 -8.70 4.77 2.34
N ALA A 97 -8.08 3.65 2.71
CA ALA A 97 -7.64 3.40 4.09
C ALA A 97 -6.58 4.43 4.55
N LEU A 98 -5.70 4.89 3.65
CA LEU A 98 -4.75 5.96 3.96
C LEU A 98 -5.42 7.31 4.21
N LEU A 99 -6.42 7.68 3.41
CA LEU A 99 -7.18 8.91 3.60
C LEU A 99 -8.00 8.87 4.90
N GLU A 100 -8.60 7.71 5.22
CA GLU A 100 -9.32 7.51 6.47
C GLU A 100 -8.40 7.62 7.69
N GLU A 101 -7.20 7.04 7.64
CA GLU A 101 -6.24 7.16 8.75
C GLU A 101 -5.60 8.56 8.84
N ALA A 102 -5.40 9.25 7.71
CA ALA A 102 -4.86 10.62 7.71
C ALA A 102 -5.90 11.68 8.11
N GLY A 103 -7.19 11.42 7.89
CA GLY A 103 -8.30 12.30 8.26
C GLY A 103 -8.95 11.94 9.61
N ALA A 104 -8.48 10.90 10.30
CA ALA A 104 -8.93 10.51 11.63
C ALA A 104 -8.24 11.30 12.77
N ASP A 105 -7.72 12.49 12.46
CA ASP A 105 -7.13 13.46 13.40
C ASP A 105 -8.18 14.48 13.86
#